data_AF-A0A7Y5BRC1-F1
#
_entry.id   AF-A0A7Y5BRC1-F1
#
_cell.length_a   1.000
_cell.length_b   1.000
_cell.length_c   1.000
_cell.angle_alpha   90.00
_cell.angle_beta   90.00
_cell.angle_gamma   90.00
#
_symmetry.space_group_name_H-M   'P 1'
#
loop_
_entity.id
_entity.type
_entity.pdbx_description
1 polymer ?
#
loop_
_entity_poly.entity_id
_entity_poly.type
_entity_poly.pdbx_seq_one_letter_code
_entity_poly.pdbx_strand_id
1 'polypeptide(L)'
;MNPSPDPSDTLHIETPENVAFGYTIAGIGSRFLAALVDTILIGILQVIVLVVALALARLLLPADAMNLDGDNPYLAWIIGAAGLISFAFLWGYYIFFEMLWNGQSPGKRRAKLRVIRVDGTPITLTESIIRNLVRLIDFLPIYYGVGVVTMFVNEQSRRLGDLAAGTLVVRESGAPVTLESLAARATEPQPVYRPIAPDLGPLPVEMLTPQDIQLLEDFHARRNQLANHDVLGRRILQKLFERMNLPPKDYDRWETDRLLTLILRASKGQIHGTEPPPA
;
A
#
# COMPACT_ATOMS: atom_id res chain seq x y z
N MET A 1 19.43 8.76 4.14
CA MET A 1 18.50 9.70 3.49
C MET A 1 17.58 8.86 2.63
N ASN A 2 16.35 8.60 3.09
CA ASN A 2 15.40 7.80 2.31
C ASN A 2 14.66 8.78 1.38
N PRO A 3 14.64 8.57 0.06
CA PRO A 3 13.95 9.48 -0.86
C PRO A 3 12.46 9.53 -0.51
N SER A 4 11.89 10.73 -0.59
CA SER A 4 10.45 10.94 -0.50
C SER A 4 9.75 10.06 -1.55
N PRO A 5 8.72 9.28 -1.20
CA PRO A 5 8.00 8.49 -2.19
C PRO A 5 7.34 9.40 -3.22
N ASP A 6 7.46 9.04 -4.50
CA ASP A 6 6.81 9.72 -5.63
C ASP A 6 5.28 9.63 -5.47
N PRO A 7 4.51 10.72 -5.67
CA PRO A 7 3.05 10.69 -5.62
C PRO A 7 2.38 9.61 -6.48
N SER A 8 3.02 9.13 -7.56
CA SER A 8 2.48 8.01 -8.37
C SER A 8 2.58 6.64 -7.69
N ASP A 9 3.40 6.50 -6.65
CA ASP A 9 3.71 5.23 -5.99
C ASP A 9 2.87 5.03 -4.69
N THR A 10 1.90 5.92 -4.43
CA THR A 10 1.07 5.92 -3.22
C THR A 10 -0.40 5.75 -3.57
N LEU A 11 -1.00 4.61 -3.18
CA LEU A 11 -2.44 4.40 -3.32
C LEU A 11 -3.18 5.04 -2.13
N HIS A 12 -4.03 6.02 -2.42
CA HIS A 12 -4.94 6.61 -1.44
C HIS A 12 -6.28 5.87 -1.43
N ILE A 13 -6.61 5.29 -0.27
CA ILE A 13 -7.92 4.68 -0.03
C ILE A 13 -8.69 5.59 0.92
N GLU A 14 -9.81 6.14 0.45
CA GLU A 14 -10.76 6.87 1.28
C GLU A 14 -11.64 5.86 2.01
N THR A 15 -11.45 5.72 3.31
CA THR A 15 -12.35 4.89 4.13
C THR A 15 -13.62 5.67 4.47
N PRO A 16 -14.74 4.99 4.82
CA PRO A 16 -16.02 5.64 5.13
C PRO A 16 -15.94 6.71 6.23
N GLU A 17 -14.95 6.61 7.10
CA GLU A 17 -14.62 7.58 8.15
C GLU A 17 -13.84 8.83 7.67
N ASN A 18 -13.67 9.00 6.35
CA ASN A 18 -12.97 10.14 5.72
C ASN A 18 -11.51 10.28 6.19
N VAL A 19 -10.85 9.14 6.42
CA VAL A 19 -9.41 9.07 6.71
C VAL A 19 -8.71 8.46 5.50
N ALA A 20 -7.81 9.22 4.87
CA ALA A 20 -7.05 8.75 3.72
C ALA A 20 -5.81 7.96 4.19
N PHE A 21 -5.78 6.65 3.91
CA PHE A 21 -4.58 5.85 4.10
C PHE A 21 -3.75 5.84 2.82
N GLY A 22 -2.49 6.26 2.90
CA GLY A 22 -1.52 6.16 1.81
C GLY A 22 -0.72 4.87 1.90
N TYR A 23 -0.89 3.95 0.95
CA TYR A 23 -0.06 2.76 0.85
C TYR A 23 1.00 2.93 -0.22
N THR A 24 2.27 2.78 0.13
CA THR A 24 3.35 2.68 -0.86
C THR A 24 3.23 1.36 -1.60
N ILE A 25 3.02 1.45 -2.92
CA ILE A 25 2.91 0.30 -3.81
C ILE A 25 4.25 -0.42 -3.86
N ALA A 26 4.21 -1.75 -3.88
CA ALA A 26 5.43 -2.55 -3.96
C ALA A 26 5.98 -2.51 -5.39
N GLY A 27 7.12 -1.84 -5.57
CA GLY A 27 7.83 -1.84 -6.85
C GLY A 27 8.16 -3.24 -7.38
N ILE A 28 8.28 -3.36 -8.70
CA ILE A 28 8.44 -4.64 -9.42
C ILE A 28 9.62 -5.48 -8.87
N GLY A 29 10.75 -4.85 -8.56
CA GLY A 29 11.96 -5.52 -8.08
C GLY A 29 11.78 -6.24 -6.74
N SER A 30 11.07 -5.66 -5.77
CA SER A 30 10.82 -6.31 -4.48
C SER A 30 9.86 -7.50 -4.62
N ARG A 31 8.93 -7.43 -5.56
CA ARG A 31 8.00 -8.52 -5.90
C ARG A 31 8.71 -9.66 -6.62
N PHE A 32 9.67 -9.35 -7.50
CA PHE A 32 10.52 -10.35 -8.14
C PHE A 32 11.39 -11.07 -7.11
N LEU A 33 12.06 -10.34 -6.21
CA LEU A 33 12.88 -10.93 -5.16
C LEU A 33 12.05 -11.82 -4.21
N ALA A 34 10.86 -11.37 -3.81
CA ALA A 34 9.94 -12.18 -3.03
C ALA A 34 9.56 -13.48 -3.75
N ALA A 35 9.25 -13.41 -5.06
CA ALA A 35 8.93 -14.58 -5.87
C ALA A 35 10.12 -15.53 -6.04
N LEU A 36 11.34 -15.02 -6.17
CA LEU A 36 12.56 -15.83 -6.25
C LEU A 36 12.77 -16.62 -4.95
N VAL A 37 12.61 -15.96 -3.80
CA VAL A 37 12.71 -16.62 -2.48
C VAL A 37 11.63 -17.69 -2.33
N ASP A 38 10.37 -17.40 -2.67
CA ASP A 38 9.30 -18.40 -2.62
C ASP A 38 9.57 -19.58 -3.57
N THR A 39 10.11 -19.32 -4.77
CA THR A 39 10.44 -20.37 -5.76
C THR A 39 11.52 -21.30 -5.23
N ILE A 40 12.56 -20.77 -4.58
CA ILE A 40 13.61 -21.57 -3.95
C ILE A 40 13.03 -22.41 -2.80
N LEU A 41 12.18 -21.81 -1.95
CA LEU A 41 11.56 -22.53 -0.83
C LEU A 41 10.64 -23.66 -1.31
N ILE A 42 9.83 -23.41 -2.35
CA ILE A 42 9.00 -24.44 -2.98
C ILE A 42 9.89 -25.52 -3.60
N GLY A 43 10.98 -25.16 -4.27
CA GLY A 43 11.94 -26.12 -4.85
C GLY A 43 12.55 -27.03 -3.78
N ILE A 44 12.99 -26.47 -2.66
CA ILE A 44 13.51 -27.25 -1.51
C ILE A 44 12.41 -28.17 -0.96
N LEU A 45 11.19 -27.66 -0.78
CA LEU A 45 10.06 -28.46 -0.32
C LEU A 45 9.74 -29.63 -1.26
N GLN A 46 9.80 -29.41 -2.58
CA GLN A 46 9.60 -30.45 -3.58
C GLN A 46 10.69 -31.52 -3.53
N VAL A 47 11.97 -31.13 -3.34
CA VAL A 47 13.06 -32.09 -3.15
C VAL A 47 12.84 -32.91 -1.88
N ILE A 48 12.43 -32.28 -0.77
CA ILE A 48 12.12 -33.00 0.49
C ILE A 48 10.97 -33.98 0.27
N VAL A 49 9.88 -33.55 -0.34
CA VAL A 49 8.72 -34.40 -0.66
C VAL A 49 9.15 -35.60 -1.50
N LEU A 50 9.97 -35.37 -2.55
CA LEU A 50 10.48 -36.44 -3.40
C LEU A 50 11.35 -37.43 -2.61
N VAL A 51 12.31 -36.94 -1.82
CA VAL A 51 13.19 -37.79 -1.01
C VAL A 51 12.40 -38.62 0.00
N VAL A 52 11.45 -38.00 0.70
CA VAL A 52 10.57 -38.69 1.67
C VAL A 52 9.69 -39.72 0.96
N ALA A 53 9.09 -39.38 -0.19
CA ALA A 53 8.27 -40.30 -0.96
C ALA A 53 9.09 -41.51 -1.43
N LEU A 54 10.31 -41.30 -1.92
CA LEU A 54 11.21 -42.39 -2.32
C LEU A 54 11.66 -43.24 -1.13
N ALA A 55 11.96 -42.64 0.02
CA ALA A 55 12.34 -43.36 1.23
C ALA A 55 11.18 -44.22 1.78
N LEU A 56 9.96 -43.68 1.78
CA LEU A 56 8.76 -44.42 2.16
C LEU A 56 8.45 -45.54 1.17
N ALA A 57 8.59 -45.29 -0.14
CA ALA A 57 8.45 -46.32 -1.17
C ALA A 57 9.45 -47.46 -0.96
N ARG A 58 10.72 -47.15 -0.67
CA ARG A 58 11.76 -48.16 -0.34
C ARG A 58 11.43 -49.00 0.89
N LEU A 59 10.76 -48.42 1.89
CA LEU A 59 10.45 -49.08 3.15
C LEU A 59 9.18 -49.92 3.09
N LEU A 60 8.15 -49.42 2.41
CA LEU A 60 6.79 -49.98 2.43
C LEU A 60 6.49 -50.90 1.25
N LEU A 61 7.22 -50.76 0.14
CA LEU A 61 6.98 -51.55 -1.08
C LEU A 61 8.06 -52.62 -1.25
N PRO A 62 7.74 -53.74 -1.93
CA PRO A 62 8.74 -54.77 -2.21
C PRO A 62 9.84 -54.23 -3.16
N ALA A 63 11.03 -54.84 -3.10
CA ALA A 63 12.23 -54.27 -3.72
C ALA A 63 12.13 -54.14 -5.26
N ASP A 64 11.36 -55.02 -5.89
CA ASP A 64 11.01 -55.01 -7.31
C ASP A 64 10.11 -53.85 -7.71
N ALA A 65 9.34 -53.28 -6.77
CA ALA A 65 8.49 -52.11 -7.00
C ALA A 65 9.28 -50.84 -7.38
N MET A 66 10.59 -50.80 -7.13
CA MET A 66 11.44 -49.67 -7.47
C MET A 66 12.29 -49.88 -8.73
N ASN A 67 12.07 -50.97 -9.45
CA ASN A 67 12.67 -51.18 -10.76
C ASN A 67 12.07 -50.17 -11.76
N LEU A 68 12.92 -49.60 -12.60
CA LEU A 68 12.51 -48.62 -13.63
C LEU A 68 12.03 -49.32 -14.92
N ASP A 69 11.74 -50.61 -14.86
CA ASP A 69 11.23 -51.37 -15.98
C ASP A 69 9.82 -50.90 -16.33
N GLY A 70 9.54 -50.70 -17.61
CA GLY A 70 8.25 -50.17 -18.08
C GLY A 70 7.05 -51.05 -17.75
N ASP A 71 7.28 -52.34 -17.49
CA ASP A 71 6.26 -53.32 -17.11
C ASP A 71 5.99 -53.36 -15.60
N ASN A 72 6.68 -52.55 -14.80
CA ASN A 72 6.48 -52.48 -13.35
C ASN A 72 5.13 -51.81 -13.03
N PRO A 73 4.14 -52.55 -12.46
CA PRO A 73 2.82 -51.99 -12.16
C PRO A 73 2.85 -50.93 -11.06
N TYR A 74 3.86 -50.94 -10.18
CA TYR A 74 4.00 -49.99 -9.08
C TYR A 74 4.55 -48.63 -9.53
N LEU A 75 5.34 -48.59 -10.61
CA LEU A 75 6.01 -47.39 -11.06
C LEU A 75 5.02 -46.27 -11.43
N ALA A 76 3.94 -46.61 -12.12
CA ALA A 76 2.88 -45.66 -12.48
C ALA A 76 2.18 -45.07 -11.25
N TRP A 77 1.89 -45.89 -10.24
CA TRP A 77 1.28 -45.44 -8.98
C TRP A 77 2.21 -44.55 -8.16
N ILE A 78 3.50 -44.90 -8.08
CA ILE A 78 4.50 -44.09 -7.37
C ILE A 78 4.65 -42.71 -8.02
N ILE A 79 4.78 -42.67 -9.35
CA ILE A 79 4.88 -41.41 -10.10
C ILE A 79 3.60 -40.60 -9.96
N GLY A 80 2.43 -41.24 -10.10
CA GLY A 80 1.13 -40.57 -9.95
C GLY A 80 0.92 -39.98 -8.56
N ALA A 81 1.23 -40.75 -7.51
CA ALA A 81 1.12 -40.30 -6.13
C ALA A 81 2.12 -39.17 -5.82
N ALA A 82 3.39 -39.32 -6.22
CA ALA A 82 4.40 -38.28 -6.07
C ALA A 82 3.99 -37.00 -6.81
N GLY A 83 3.51 -37.12 -8.05
CA GLY A 83 3.01 -36.01 -8.84
C GLY A 83 1.82 -35.30 -8.21
N LEU A 84 0.85 -36.05 -7.66
CA LEU A 84 -0.31 -35.47 -6.97
C LEU A 84 0.10 -34.73 -5.68
N ILE A 85 1.00 -35.31 -4.89
CA ILE A 85 1.52 -34.66 -3.68
C ILE A 85 2.30 -33.40 -4.05
N SER A 86 3.20 -33.49 -5.04
CA SER A 86 3.93 -32.35 -5.57
C SER A 86 3.01 -31.24 -6.07
N PHE A 87 1.94 -31.58 -6.79
CA PHE A 87 0.91 -30.64 -7.20
C PHE A 87 0.24 -29.99 -5.99
N ALA A 88 -0.21 -30.78 -5.01
CA ALA A 88 -0.84 -30.26 -3.80
C ALA A 88 0.06 -29.26 -3.05
N PHE A 89 1.37 -29.53 -2.92
CA PHE A 89 2.30 -28.60 -2.29
C PHE A 89 2.56 -27.35 -3.13
N LEU A 90 2.75 -27.48 -4.45
CA LEU A 90 2.98 -26.34 -5.34
C LEU A 90 1.82 -25.35 -5.29
N TRP A 91 0.59 -25.86 -5.31
CA TRP A 91 -0.63 -25.07 -5.32
C TRP A 91 -1.03 -24.62 -3.91
N GLY A 92 -0.97 -25.53 -2.95
CA GLY A 92 -1.35 -25.29 -1.57
C GLY A 92 -0.41 -24.34 -0.84
N TYR A 93 0.87 -24.25 -1.21
CA TYR A 93 1.86 -23.41 -0.53
C TYR A 93 1.41 -21.95 -0.42
N TYR A 94 1.06 -21.33 -1.55
CA TYR A 94 0.67 -19.91 -1.55
C TYR A 94 -0.64 -19.68 -0.80
N ILE A 95 -1.64 -20.52 -1.03
CA ILE A 95 -2.94 -20.42 -0.36
C ILE A 95 -2.75 -20.59 1.15
N PHE A 96 -2.00 -21.60 1.58
CA PHE A 96 -1.74 -21.89 2.99
C PHE A 96 -1.08 -20.70 3.69
N PHE A 97 0.03 -20.18 3.16
CA PHE A 97 0.73 -19.07 3.80
C PHE A 97 -0.04 -17.75 3.71
N GLU A 98 -0.70 -17.48 2.58
CA GLU A 98 -1.52 -16.27 2.45
C GLU A 98 -2.70 -16.27 3.44
N MET A 99 -3.33 -17.42 3.68
CA MET A 99 -4.38 -17.51 4.71
C MET A 99 -3.81 -17.45 6.13
N LEU A 100 -2.66 -18.07 6.37
CA LEU A 100 -2.03 -18.11 7.71
C LEU A 100 -1.46 -16.75 8.13
N TRP A 101 -0.91 -15.98 7.19
CA TRP A 101 -0.25 -14.69 7.47
C TRP A 101 -0.93 -13.50 6.78
N ASN A 102 -2.23 -13.63 6.54
CA ASN A 102 -3.09 -12.54 6.12
C ASN A 102 -2.56 -11.80 4.86
N GLY A 103 -2.34 -12.56 3.80
CA GLY A 103 -1.83 -12.09 2.51
C GLY A 103 -0.31 -12.10 2.35
N GLN A 104 0.43 -12.85 3.17
CA GLN A 104 1.89 -12.95 3.07
C GLN A 104 2.37 -14.39 2.82
N SER A 105 3.27 -14.57 1.85
CA SER A 105 4.11 -15.77 1.74
C SER A 105 5.45 -15.55 2.46
N PRO A 106 6.24 -16.59 2.75
CA PRO A 106 7.55 -16.43 3.40
C PRO A 106 8.47 -15.44 2.69
N GLY A 107 8.54 -15.47 1.35
CA GLY A 107 9.30 -14.53 0.54
C GLY A 107 8.75 -13.12 0.59
N LYS A 108 7.43 -12.94 0.48
CA LYS A 108 6.78 -11.64 0.64
C LYS A 108 7.03 -11.03 2.02
N ARG A 109 6.97 -11.84 3.07
CA ARG A 109 7.23 -11.42 4.46
C ARG A 109 8.66 -10.90 4.63
N ARG A 110 9.66 -11.58 4.04
CA ARG A 110 11.05 -11.08 4.03
C ARG A 110 11.21 -9.77 3.28
N ALA A 111 10.47 -9.59 2.18
CA ALA A 111 10.44 -8.35 1.41
C ALA A 111 9.53 -7.26 2.02
N LYS A 112 8.90 -7.51 3.17
CA LYS A 112 7.90 -6.64 3.83
C LYS A 112 6.74 -6.27 2.90
N LEU A 113 6.24 -7.27 2.18
CA LEU A 113 5.13 -7.14 1.25
C LEU A 113 3.90 -7.85 1.81
N ARG A 114 2.73 -7.23 1.64
CA ARG A 114 1.43 -7.83 1.96
C ARG A 114 0.47 -7.66 0.79
N VAL A 115 -0.29 -8.71 0.50
CA VAL A 115 -1.42 -8.62 -0.42
C VAL A 115 -2.64 -8.16 0.34
N ILE A 116 -3.29 -7.12 -0.17
CA ILE A 116 -4.58 -6.62 0.33
C ILE A 116 -5.55 -6.49 -0.84
N ARG A 117 -6.83 -6.39 -0.54
CA ARG A 117 -7.84 -6.03 -1.53
C ARG A 117 -7.73 -4.54 -1.87
N VAL A 118 -8.33 -4.15 -3.00
CA VAL A 118 -8.34 -2.75 -3.46
C VAL A 118 -9.06 -1.81 -2.48
N ASP A 119 -10.01 -2.33 -1.70
CA ASP A 119 -10.69 -1.63 -0.62
C ASP A 119 -9.89 -1.53 0.69
N GLY A 120 -8.65 -2.08 0.72
CA GLY A 120 -7.78 -2.08 1.89
C GLY A 120 -8.04 -3.24 2.87
N THR A 121 -9.07 -4.06 2.62
CA THR A 121 -9.40 -5.18 3.50
C THR A 121 -8.46 -6.37 3.30
N PRO A 122 -8.36 -7.28 4.29
CA PRO A 122 -7.54 -8.48 4.14
C PRO A 122 -8.05 -9.41 3.03
N ILE A 123 -7.12 -10.15 2.42
CA ILE A 123 -7.46 -11.12 1.38
C ILE A 123 -8.23 -12.31 1.97
N THR A 124 -9.20 -12.88 1.24
CA THR A 124 -9.85 -14.13 1.61
C THR A 124 -9.41 -15.29 0.72
N LEU A 125 -9.90 -16.49 1.05
CA LEU A 125 -9.55 -17.73 0.37
C LEU A 125 -9.86 -17.66 -1.13
N THR A 126 -11.02 -17.08 -1.50
CA THR A 126 -11.46 -16.96 -2.89
C THR A 126 -10.47 -16.15 -3.73
N GLU A 127 -10.05 -14.97 -3.26
CA GLU A 127 -9.09 -14.15 -4.01
C GLU A 127 -7.72 -14.82 -4.08
N SER A 128 -7.28 -15.51 -3.01
CA SER A 128 -6.02 -16.26 -3.05
C SER A 128 -6.07 -17.40 -4.08
N ILE A 129 -7.18 -18.14 -4.16
CA ILE A 129 -7.40 -19.18 -5.17
C ILE A 129 -7.41 -18.60 -6.59
N ILE A 130 -8.18 -17.53 -6.84
CA ILE A 130 -8.26 -16.89 -8.17
C ILE A 130 -6.86 -16.49 -8.63
N ARG A 131 -6.07 -15.86 -7.74
CA ARG A 131 -4.68 -15.46 -8.04
C ARG A 131 -3.80 -16.65 -8.36
N ASN A 132 -3.96 -17.75 -7.64
CA ASN A 132 -3.17 -18.95 -7.86
C ASN A 132 -3.58 -19.70 -9.14
N LEU A 133 -4.87 -19.68 -9.52
CA LEU A 133 -5.34 -20.23 -10.79
C LEU A 133 -4.82 -19.43 -11.99
N VAL A 134 -4.88 -18.10 -11.93
CA VAL A 134 -4.35 -17.24 -13.00
C VAL A 134 -2.83 -17.38 -13.12
N ARG A 135 -2.14 -17.74 -12.03
CA ARG A 135 -0.71 -18.05 -12.08
C ARG A 135 -0.38 -19.21 -13.03
N LEU A 136 -1.30 -20.14 -13.30
CA LEU A 136 -1.11 -21.19 -14.33
C LEU A 136 -0.88 -20.59 -15.71
N ILE A 137 -1.63 -19.53 -16.02
CA ILE A 137 -1.54 -18.80 -17.29
C ILE A 137 -0.19 -18.09 -17.36
N ASP A 138 0.28 -17.52 -16.23
CA ASP A 138 1.58 -16.85 -16.14
C ASP A 138 2.78 -17.83 -16.19
N PHE A 139 2.61 -19.10 -15.81
CA PHE A 139 3.68 -20.11 -15.73
C PHE A 139 3.88 -20.94 -17.02
N LEU A 140 3.00 -20.82 -18.01
CA LEU A 140 3.14 -21.55 -19.26
C LEU A 140 4.35 -21.01 -20.05
N PRO A 141 5.25 -21.87 -20.59
CA PRO A 141 6.48 -21.46 -21.27
C PRO A 141 6.31 -20.44 -22.41
N ILE A 142 5.18 -20.47 -23.12
CA ILE A 142 4.83 -19.51 -24.18
C ILE A 142 4.33 -18.16 -23.62
N TYR A 143 3.85 -18.15 -22.36
CA TYR A 143 3.20 -17.02 -21.68
C TYR A 143 4.01 -16.42 -20.52
N TYR A 144 5.21 -16.92 -20.23
CA TYR A 144 6.14 -16.32 -19.26
C TYR A 144 6.38 -14.81 -19.49
N GLY A 145 6.23 -14.36 -20.74
CA GLY A 145 6.25 -12.95 -21.10
C GLY A 145 5.03 -12.16 -20.63
N VAL A 146 3.83 -12.73 -20.59
CA VAL A 146 2.58 -11.98 -20.34
C VAL A 146 2.45 -11.54 -18.89
N GLY A 147 2.81 -12.40 -17.92
CA GLY A 147 2.80 -12.02 -16.49
C GLY A 147 3.82 -10.92 -16.16
N VAL A 148 4.95 -10.90 -16.88
CA VAL A 148 5.98 -9.85 -16.77
C VAL A 148 5.53 -8.59 -17.51
N VAL A 149 5.04 -8.71 -18.75
CA VAL A 149 4.53 -7.61 -19.59
C VAL A 149 3.36 -6.90 -18.93
N THR A 150 2.41 -7.62 -18.33
CA THR A 150 1.28 -7.00 -17.61
C THR A 150 1.73 -6.27 -16.34
N MET A 151 2.81 -6.74 -15.71
CA MET A 151 3.47 -6.01 -14.61
C MET A 151 4.17 -4.73 -15.09
N PHE A 152 4.72 -4.72 -16.30
CA PHE A 152 5.35 -3.54 -16.92
C PHE A 152 4.35 -2.51 -17.43
N VAL A 153 3.16 -2.94 -17.88
CA VAL A 153 2.15 -2.07 -18.49
C VAL A 153 1.27 -1.37 -17.44
N ASN A 154 1.19 -1.90 -16.22
CA ASN A 154 0.32 -1.35 -15.19
C ASN A 154 1.10 -0.48 -14.20
N GLU A 155 0.71 0.79 -14.07
CA GLU A 155 1.29 1.77 -13.12
C GLU A 155 1.25 1.29 -11.67
N GLN A 156 0.28 0.43 -11.31
CA GLN A 156 0.18 -0.15 -9.96
C GLN A 156 0.95 -1.49 -9.79
N SER A 157 1.72 -1.90 -10.79
CA SER A 157 2.51 -3.15 -10.81
C SER A 157 1.69 -4.42 -10.45
N ARG A 158 0.41 -4.47 -10.83
CA ARG A 158 -0.50 -5.60 -10.56
C ARG A 158 -0.36 -6.66 -11.66
N ARG A 159 -0.25 -7.94 -11.27
CA ARG A 159 -0.26 -9.05 -12.23
C ARG A 159 -1.68 -9.34 -12.70
N LEU A 160 -1.84 -10.11 -13.78
CA LEU A 160 -3.13 -10.63 -14.24
C LEU A 160 -3.95 -11.26 -13.11
N GLY A 161 -3.30 -12.06 -12.25
CA GLY A 161 -3.98 -12.65 -11.08
C GLY A 161 -4.47 -11.61 -10.07
N ASP A 162 -3.71 -10.54 -9.84
CA ASP A 162 -4.10 -9.47 -8.92
C ASP A 162 -5.23 -8.61 -9.50
N LEU A 163 -5.26 -8.44 -10.83
CA LEU A 163 -6.36 -7.80 -11.56
C LEU A 163 -7.64 -8.62 -11.47
N ALA A 164 -7.56 -9.92 -11.79
CA ALA A 164 -8.70 -10.83 -11.77
C ALA A 164 -9.32 -10.98 -10.37
N ALA A 165 -8.49 -10.92 -9.32
CA ALA A 165 -8.95 -11.06 -7.94
C ALA A 165 -9.26 -9.73 -7.23
N GLY A 166 -9.09 -8.58 -7.88
CA GLY A 166 -9.32 -7.28 -7.23
C GLY A 166 -8.38 -7.02 -6.06
N THR A 167 -7.11 -7.45 -6.17
CA THR A 167 -6.09 -7.29 -5.12
C THR A 167 -4.90 -6.44 -5.58
N LEU A 168 -4.12 -5.96 -4.63
CA LEU A 168 -2.82 -5.33 -4.87
C LEU A 168 -1.81 -5.72 -3.79
N VAL A 169 -0.53 -5.46 -4.06
CA VAL A 169 0.55 -5.71 -3.09
C VAL A 169 1.12 -4.40 -2.62
N VAL A 170 1.03 -4.19 -1.32
CA VAL A 170 1.56 -3.02 -0.64
C VAL A 170 2.83 -3.38 0.10
N ARG A 171 3.72 -2.39 0.22
CA ARG A 171 4.83 -2.46 1.15
C ARG A 171 4.31 -2.15 2.56
N GLU A 172 4.68 -2.98 3.52
CA GLU A 172 4.36 -2.75 4.92
C GLU A 172 5.31 -1.66 5.47
N SER A 173 4.79 -0.43 5.50
CA SER A 173 5.48 0.74 6.05
C SER A 173 5.22 0.82 7.56
N GLY A 174 6.00 0.07 8.34
CA GLY A 174 5.99 0.17 9.80
C GLY A 174 6.20 -1.18 10.51
N ALA A 175 6.74 -1.12 11.73
CA ALA A 175 6.69 -2.27 12.64
C ALA A 175 5.21 -2.65 12.90
N PRO A 176 4.90 -3.93 13.17
CA PRO A 176 3.55 -4.32 13.55
C PRO A 176 3.05 -3.39 14.67
N VAL A 177 1.85 -2.86 14.49
CA VAL A 177 1.20 -2.04 15.51
C VAL A 177 0.86 -2.98 16.66
N THR A 178 1.69 -2.99 17.69
CA THR A 178 1.48 -3.77 18.91
C THR A 178 0.78 -2.89 19.95
N LEU A 179 0.17 -3.50 20.95
CA LEU A 179 -0.45 -2.74 22.04
C LEU A 179 0.59 -1.89 22.77
N GLU A 180 1.82 -2.38 22.88
CA GLU A 180 2.95 -1.66 23.45
C GLU A 180 3.38 -0.49 22.57
N SER A 181 3.36 -0.63 21.23
CA SER A 181 3.67 0.49 20.34
C SER A 181 2.56 1.53 20.29
N LEU A 182 1.30 1.14 20.48
CA LEU A 182 0.18 2.06 20.67
C LEU A 182 0.26 2.80 22.02
N ALA A 183 0.56 2.08 23.10
CA ALA A 183 0.77 2.67 24.42
C ALA A 183 1.99 3.61 24.44
N ALA A 184 3.09 3.20 23.80
CA ALA A 184 4.27 4.04 23.62
C ALA A 184 3.94 5.29 22.79
N ARG A 185 3.23 5.15 21.67
CA ARG A 185 2.81 6.30 20.83
C ARG A 185 1.79 7.21 21.50
N ALA A 186 1.00 6.71 22.45
CA ALA A 186 0.12 7.53 23.29
C ALA A 186 0.91 8.34 24.33
N THR A 187 2.13 7.90 24.66
CA THR A 187 3.00 8.53 25.67
C THR A 187 4.08 9.40 25.02
N GLU A 188 4.48 9.10 23.79
CA GLU A 188 5.31 9.99 22.97
C GLU A 188 4.54 11.29 22.72
N PRO A 189 5.17 12.45 22.93
CA PRO A 189 4.61 13.70 22.45
C PRO A 189 4.40 13.52 20.96
N GLN A 190 3.13 13.49 20.52
CA GLN A 190 2.83 13.50 19.10
C GLN A 190 3.68 14.64 18.52
N PRO A 191 4.45 14.42 17.45
CA PRO A 191 5.09 15.53 16.77
C PRO A 191 3.94 16.46 16.45
N VAL A 192 3.86 17.58 17.17
CA VAL A 192 2.97 18.66 16.81
C VAL A 192 3.43 18.91 15.39
N TYR A 193 2.60 18.53 14.43
CA TYR A 193 2.76 18.97 13.08
C TYR A 193 2.63 20.49 13.20
N ARG A 194 3.76 21.16 13.45
CA ARG A 194 3.93 22.58 13.25
C ARG A 194 3.96 22.65 11.75
N PRO A 195 2.81 22.94 11.12
CA PRO A 195 2.86 23.13 9.69
C PRO A 195 3.84 24.28 9.54
N ILE A 196 4.88 24.12 8.71
CA ILE A 196 5.78 25.22 8.38
C ILE A 196 4.86 26.37 8.01
N ALA A 197 4.71 27.34 8.92
CA ALA A 197 3.94 28.52 8.61
C ALA A 197 4.76 29.14 7.48
N PRO A 198 4.17 29.44 6.33
CA PRO A 198 4.88 30.31 5.41
C PRO A 198 5.30 31.53 6.25
N ASP A 199 6.60 31.81 6.27
CA ASP A 199 7.20 32.89 7.05
C ASP A 199 6.74 34.22 6.45
N LEU A 200 5.48 34.56 6.72
CA LEU A 200 4.79 35.73 6.19
C LEU A 200 4.96 36.94 7.10
N GLY A 201 5.74 36.81 8.18
CA GLY A 201 5.83 37.83 9.22
C GLY A 201 4.45 38.16 9.84
N PRO A 202 4.32 39.31 10.52
CA PRO A 202 3.02 39.81 10.96
C PRO A 202 2.15 40.16 9.75
N LEU A 203 0.97 39.54 9.66
CA LEU A 203 -0.01 39.84 8.61
C LEU A 203 -0.56 41.26 8.83
N PRO A 204 -0.41 42.20 7.88
CA PRO A 204 -0.89 43.57 8.01
C PRO A 204 -2.40 43.63 7.75
N VAL A 205 -3.19 42.93 8.58
CA VAL A 205 -4.65 42.85 8.49
C VAL A 205 -5.34 44.20 8.66
N GLU A 206 -4.64 45.18 9.22
CA GLU A 206 -5.05 46.59 9.32
C GLU A 206 -5.28 47.23 7.94
N MET A 207 -4.65 46.70 6.89
CA MET A 207 -4.81 47.18 5.51
C MET A 207 -6.08 46.63 4.84
N LEU A 208 -6.78 45.69 5.47
CA LEU A 208 -8.00 45.10 4.93
C LEU A 208 -9.20 46.01 5.17
N THR A 209 -10.08 46.10 4.17
CA THR A 209 -11.32 46.86 4.30
C THR A 209 -12.40 46.03 5.01
N PRO A 210 -13.44 46.66 5.59
CA PRO A 210 -14.60 45.93 6.13
C PRO A 210 -15.27 45.01 5.10
N GLN A 211 -15.23 45.39 3.82
CA GLN A 211 -15.78 44.59 2.71
C GLN A 211 -14.95 43.32 2.48
N ASP A 212 -13.62 43.39 2.63
CA ASP A 212 -12.73 42.24 2.49
C ASP A 212 -12.97 41.21 3.61
N ILE A 213 -13.17 41.70 4.85
CA ILE A 213 -13.50 40.86 6.00
C ILE A 213 -14.85 40.18 5.79
N GLN A 214 -15.87 40.94 5.37
CA GLN A 214 -17.21 40.40 5.11
C GLN A 214 -17.18 39.36 3.99
N LEU A 215 -16.44 39.62 2.90
CA LEU A 215 -16.26 38.66 1.80
C LEU A 215 -15.63 37.36 2.29
N LEU A 216 -14.64 37.46 3.19
CA LEU A 216 -13.94 36.30 3.71
C LEU A 216 -14.81 35.51 4.69
N GLU A 217 -15.62 36.17 5.52
CA GLU A 217 -16.63 35.54 6.36
C GLU A 217 -17.69 34.80 5.54
N ASP A 218 -18.22 35.48 4.51
CA ASP A 218 -19.21 34.94 3.59
C ASP A 218 -18.71 33.71 2.84
N PHE A 219 -17.46 33.80 2.36
CA PHE A 219 -16.79 32.67 1.73
C PHE A 219 -16.63 31.52 2.71
N HIS A 220 -16.12 31.76 3.91
CA HIS A 220 -15.89 30.70 4.90
C HIS A 220 -17.20 30.05 5.36
N ALA A 221 -18.30 30.81 5.48
CA ALA A 221 -19.61 30.30 5.85
C ALA A 221 -20.24 29.42 4.75
N ARG A 222 -20.00 29.74 3.48
CA ARG A 222 -20.64 29.08 2.32
C ARG A 222 -19.73 28.15 1.53
N ARG A 223 -18.43 28.06 1.86
CA ARG A 223 -17.43 27.34 1.05
C ARG A 223 -17.83 25.90 0.70
N ASN A 224 -18.44 25.17 1.64
CA ASN A 224 -18.85 23.78 1.44
C ASN A 224 -20.04 23.62 0.48
N GLN A 225 -20.75 24.71 0.16
CA GLN A 225 -21.88 24.73 -0.77
C GLN A 225 -21.46 25.21 -2.18
N LEU A 226 -20.22 25.70 -2.33
CA LEU A 226 -19.72 26.27 -3.57
C LEU A 226 -18.96 25.19 -4.37
N ALA A 227 -19.48 24.81 -5.53
CA ALA A 227 -18.86 23.79 -6.40
C ALA A 227 -17.42 24.14 -6.83
N ASN A 228 -17.07 25.43 -6.91
CA ASN A 228 -15.76 25.93 -7.33
C ASN A 228 -15.03 26.69 -6.22
N HIS A 229 -15.19 26.26 -4.96
CA HIS A 229 -14.64 26.98 -3.81
C HIS A 229 -13.11 27.12 -3.84
N ASP A 230 -12.39 26.18 -4.48
CA ASP A 230 -10.92 26.22 -4.59
C ASP A 230 -10.43 27.37 -5.49
N VAL A 231 -11.06 27.52 -6.66
CA VAL A 231 -10.73 28.60 -7.59
C VAL A 231 -11.09 29.95 -6.99
N LEU A 232 -12.24 30.02 -6.30
CA LEU A 232 -12.68 31.24 -5.64
C LEU A 232 -11.77 31.60 -4.46
N GLY A 233 -11.38 30.63 -3.64
CA GLY A 233 -10.47 30.82 -2.52
C GLY A 233 -9.12 31.39 -2.95
N ARG A 234 -8.52 30.85 -4.02
CA ARG A 234 -7.27 31.39 -4.58
C ARG A 234 -7.41 32.82 -5.07
N ARG A 235 -8.51 33.15 -5.76
CA ARG A 235 -8.79 34.53 -6.22
C ARG A 235 -8.98 35.50 -5.06
N ILE A 236 -9.66 35.08 -3.99
CA ILE A 236 -9.82 35.89 -2.78
C ILE A 236 -8.46 36.10 -2.13
N LEU A 237 -7.68 35.03 -1.93
CA LEU A 237 -6.36 35.12 -1.31
C LEU A 237 -5.40 36.04 -2.09
N GLN A 238 -5.40 35.94 -3.43
CA GLN A 238 -4.60 36.82 -4.29
C GLN A 238 -4.96 38.30 -4.08
N LYS A 239 -6.26 38.63 -4.10
CA LYS A 239 -6.72 40.01 -3.84
C LYS A 239 -6.33 40.50 -2.45
N LEU A 240 -6.40 39.64 -1.43
CA LEU A 240 -6.03 40.00 -0.07
C LEU A 240 -4.52 40.22 0.07
N PHE A 241 -3.69 39.41 -0.60
CA PHE A 241 -2.25 39.64 -0.64
C PHE A 241 -1.86 40.93 -1.36
N GLU A 242 -2.53 41.25 -2.48
CA GLU A 242 -2.36 42.55 -3.15
C GLU A 242 -2.70 43.72 -2.21
N ARG A 243 -3.79 43.61 -1.44
CA ARG A 243 -4.20 44.62 -0.45
C ARG A 243 -3.22 44.76 0.71
N MET A 244 -2.71 43.63 1.21
CA MET A 244 -1.73 43.58 2.29
C MET A 244 -0.29 43.86 1.83
N ASN A 245 -0.08 44.14 0.54
CA ASN A 245 1.24 44.34 -0.06
C ASN A 245 2.21 43.18 0.19
N LEU A 246 1.69 41.95 0.14
CA LEU A 246 2.45 40.72 0.30
C LEU A 246 2.81 40.12 -1.06
N PRO A 247 3.98 39.46 -1.20
CA PRO A 247 4.41 38.91 -2.47
C PRO A 247 3.43 37.84 -2.96
N PRO A 248 2.97 37.90 -4.23
CA PRO A 248 2.11 36.88 -4.78
C PRO A 248 2.89 35.56 -4.87
N LYS A 249 2.31 34.51 -4.31
CA LYS A 249 2.82 33.14 -4.41
C LYS A 249 1.66 32.23 -4.74
N ASP A 250 1.91 31.24 -5.58
CA ASP A 250 0.92 30.22 -5.86
C ASP A 250 0.91 29.20 -4.71
N TYR A 251 -0.26 29.05 -4.10
CA TYR A 251 -0.47 28.23 -2.92
C TYR A 251 -1.38 27.07 -3.31
N ASP A 252 -1.04 25.87 -2.82
CA ASP A 252 -1.91 24.72 -3.03
C ASP A 252 -3.25 24.90 -2.29
N ARG A 253 -4.24 24.07 -2.60
CA ARG A 253 -5.61 24.14 -2.06
C ARG A 253 -5.60 24.22 -0.53
N TRP A 254 -4.80 23.39 0.13
CA TRP A 254 -4.73 23.32 1.59
C TRP A 254 -4.09 24.57 2.21
N GLU A 255 -3.06 25.13 1.57
CA GLU A 255 -2.39 26.36 2.00
C GLU A 255 -3.33 27.56 1.87
N THR A 256 -4.08 27.60 0.77
CA THR A 256 -5.04 28.65 0.47
C THR A 256 -6.11 28.76 1.56
N ASP A 257 -6.76 27.64 1.89
CA ASP A 257 -7.82 27.60 2.90
C ASP A 257 -7.31 27.98 4.30
N ARG A 258 -6.10 27.51 4.63
CA ARG A 258 -5.44 27.83 5.90
C ARG A 258 -5.12 29.32 6.00
N LEU A 259 -4.57 29.94 4.95
CA LEU A 259 -4.21 31.35 4.94
C LEU A 259 -5.43 32.25 5.06
N LEU A 260 -6.52 31.94 4.35
CA LEU A 260 -7.79 32.65 4.49
C LEU A 260 -8.31 32.57 5.94
N THR A 261 -8.21 31.39 6.56
CA THR A 261 -8.61 31.20 7.97
C THR A 261 -7.73 32.00 8.93
N LEU A 262 -6.41 32.05 8.70
CA LEU A 262 -5.47 32.82 9.52
C LEU A 262 -5.75 34.32 9.41
N ILE A 263 -5.98 34.83 8.19
CA ILE A 263 -6.33 36.24 7.94
C ILE A 263 -7.63 36.60 8.67
N LEU A 264 -8.65 35.73 8.65
CA LEU A 264 -9.91 35.94 9.38
C LEU A 264 -9.71 36.03 10.90
N ARG A 265 -8.91 35.12 11.46
CA ARG A 265 -8.65 35.08 12.91
C ARG A 265 -7.82 36.29 13.33
N ALA A 266 -6.86 36.67 12.50
CA ALA A 266 -6.05 37.87 12.69
C ALA A 266 -6.90 39.14 12.66
N SER A 267 -7.83 39.27 11.69
CA SER A 267 -8.74 40.42 11.61
C SER A 267 -9.71 40.51 12.79
N LYS A 268 -10.01 39.39 13.45
CA LYS A 268 -10.85 39.31 14.66
C LYS A 268 -10.07 39.49 15.97
N GLY A 269 -8.75 39.71 15.92
CA GLY A 269 -7.91 39.82 17.11
C GLY A 269 -7.77 38.52 17.90
N GLN A 270 -8.06 37.36 17.29
CA GLN A 270 -8.08 36.04 17.95
C GLN A 270 -6.74 35.28 17.90
N ILE A 271 -5.62 35.95 17.58
CA ILE A 271 -4.29 35.34 17.65
C ILE A 271 -3.78 35.41 19.10
N HIS A 272 -4.24 34.52 19.96
CA HIS A 272 -3.66 34.31 21.28
C HIS A 272 -2.59 33.21 21.21
N GLY A 273 -1.33 33.58 21.47
CA GLY A 273 -0.30 32.67 22.00
C GLY A 273 0.52 31.83 21.01
N THR A 274 1.57 32.42 20.44
CA THR A 274 2.88 31.74 20.36
C THR A 274 3.79 32.38 21.40
N GLU A 275 3.49 32.15 22.68
CA GLU A 275 4.43 32.48 23.75
C GLU A 275 5.51 31.38 23.78
N PRO A 276 6.81 31.72 23.80
CA PRO A 276 7.86 30.74 24.03
C PRO A 276 7.72 30.19 25.46
N PRO A 277 8.03 28.90 25.71
CA PRO A 277 7.98 28.35 27.06
C PRO A 277 8.93 29.16 27.97
N PRO A 278 8.54 29.42 29.24
CA PRO A 278 9.44 30.05 30.19
C PRO A 278 10.71 29.20 30.35
N ALA A 279 11.83 29.90 30.48
CA ALA A 279 13.18 29.34 30.63
C ALA A 279 13.31 28.37 31.81
#